data_AF-A0A060BMS3-F1
#
_entry.id   AF-A0A060BMS3-F1
#
_cell.length_a   1.000
_cell.length_b   1.000
_cell.length_c   1.000
_cell.angle_alpha   90.00
_cell.angle_beta   90.00
_cell.angle_gamma   90.00
#
_symmetry.space_group_name_H-M   'P 1'
#
loop_
_entity.id
_entity.type
_entity.pdbx_description
1 polymer ?
#
loop_
_entity_poly.entity_id
_entity_poly.type
_entity_poly.pdbx_seq_one_letter_code
_entity_poly.pdbx_strand_id
1 'polypeptide(L)'
;KSERVSPTIGATVPPGGVILFDGTDDTLKTHWKEGARMTEDGLLQEGVTSIDTFGDFTLHLEFRLPYMPESKGQARGNSGCYLQGRYEVQMLDSFGLEGKDNECGGIYKAAAPSLNMCLLH
;
A
#
# COMPACT_ATOMS: atom_id res chain seq x y z
N LYS A 1 -5.51 16.64 19.62
CA LYS A 1 -5.00 16.16 18.31
C LYS A 1 -4.15 14.94 18.63
N SER A 2 -4.61 13.72 18.30
CA SER A 2 -3.80 12.51 18.47
C SER A 2 -3.06 12.27 17.16
N GLU A 3 -1.76 12.53 17.13
CA GLU A 3 -0.91 12.04 16.03
C GLU A 3 -0.84 10.52 16.17
N ARG A 4 -1.47 9.82 15.22
CA ARG A 4 -1.34 8.37 15.09
C ARG A 4 -0.18 8.13 14.14
N VAL A 5 0.89 7.55 14.65
CA VAL A 5 2.03 7.07 13.85
C VAL A 5 2.00 5.55 13.87
N SER A 6 2.18 4.91 12.72
CA SER A 6 2.26 3.45 12.66
C SER A 6 3.47 2.96 13.47
N PRO A 7 3.33 1.95 14.35
CA PRO A 7 4.46 1.40 15.10
C PRO A 7 5.48 0.69 14.19
N THR A 8 5.12 0.42 12.93
CA THR A 8 5.98 -0.24 11.95
C THR A 8 6.54 0.71 10.89
N ILE A 9 6.34 2.03 11.02
CA ILE A 9 6.90 2.99 10.06
C ILE A 9 8.43 2.86 10.01
N GLY A 10 8.99 2.69 8.82
CA GLY A 10 10.43 2.47 8.61
C GLY A 10 10.93 1.14 9.19
N ALA A 11 10.05 0.15 9.38
CA ALA A 11 10.46 -1.17 9.86
C ALA A 11 11.52 -1.78 8.94
N THR A 12 12.57 -2.35 9.55
CA THR A 12 13.59 -3.09 8.81
C THR A 12 13.07 -4.47 8.42
N VAL A 13 13.61 -4.99 7.32
CA VAL A 13 13.29 -6.36 6.90
C VAL A 13 13.74 -7.36 7.99
N PRO A 14 12.88 -8.33 8.38
CA PRO A 14 13.30 -9.37 9.31
C PRO A 14 14.34 -10.30 8.66
N PRO A 15 15.14 -11.04 9.45
CA PRO A 15 16.09 -12.02 8.91
C PRO A 15 15.41 -13.01 7.95
N GLY A 16 15.96 -13.14 6.74
CA GLY A 16 15.41 -14.00 5.68
C GLY A 16 14.25 -13.38 4.87
N GLY A 17 13.85 -12.15 5.17
CA GLY A 17 12.90 -11.41 4.34
C GLY A 17 13.54 -10.85 3.06
N VAL A 18 12.68 -10.49 2.10
CA VAL A 18 13.07 -9.88 0.82
C VAL A 18 12.70 -8.40 0.85
N ILE A 19 13.64 -7.53 0.50
CA ILE A 19 13.37 -6.11 0.30
C ILE A 19 12.88 -5.94 -1.14
N LEU A 20 11.57 -5.83 -1.32
CA LEU A 20 10.99 -5.61 -2.66
C LEU A 20 11.29 -4.21 -3.19
N PHE A 21 11.34 -3.20 -2.33
CA PHE A 21 11.65 -1.82 -2.71
C PHE A 21 12.18 -1.02 -1.52
N ASP A 22 13.28 -0.30 -1.72
CA ASP A 22 13.95 0.54 -0.71
C ASP A 22 14.29 1.95 -1.21
N GLY A 23 13.70 2.35 -2.35
CA GLY A 23 14.00 3.64 -2.98
C GLY A 23 15.28 3.64 -3.83
N THR A 24 15.84 2.47 -4.14
CA THR A 24 16.98 2.33 -5.04
C THR A 24 16.58 1.81 -6.42
N ASP A 25 17.35 2.19 -7.43
CA ASP A 25 17.24 1.68 -8.79
C ASP A 25 17.49 0.15 -8.87
N ASP A 26 18.28 -0.38 -7.96
CA ASP A 26 18.65 -1.80 -7.92
C ASP A 26 17.45 -2.67 -7.52
N THR A 27 16.73 -2.31 -6.45
CA THR A 27 15.51 -3.03 -6.05
C THR A 27 14.39 -2.81 -7.07
N LEU A 28 14.28 -1.60 -7.65
CA LEU A 28 13.33 -1.31 -8.73
C LEU A 28 13.52 -2.26 -9.92
N LYS A 29 14.75 -2.42 -10.42
CA LYS A 29 15.04 -3.23 -11.62
C LYS A 29 15.02 -4.74 -11.35
N THR A 30 15.34 -5.13 -10.11
CA THR A 30 15.44 -6.56 -9.74
C THR A 30 14.08 -7.17 -9.47
N HIS A 31 13.20 -6.45 -8.77
CA HIS A 31 11.98 -7.01 -8.21
C HIS A 31 10.70 -6.61 -8.94
N TRP A 32 10.73 -5.66 -9.89
CA TRP A 32 9.52 -5.13 -10.53
C TRP A 32 9.53 -5.30 -12.05
N LYS A 33 8.35 -5.58 -12.60
CA LYS A 33 8.16 -5.75 -14.04
C LYS A 33 8.49 -4.45 -14.80
N GLU A 34 8.77 -4.61 -16.09
CA GLU A 34 8.98 -3.50 -17.01
C GLU A 34 7.84 -2.47 -16.91
N GLY A 35 8.21 -1.19 -16.91
CA GLY A 35 7.27 -0.08 -16.75
C GLY A 35 7.19 0.47 -15.32
N ALA A 36 7.75 -0.22 -14.32
CA ALA A 36 7.88 0.32 -12.97
C ALA A 36 8.76 1.57 -12.95
N ARG A 37 8.34 2.57 -12.16
CA ARG A 37 8.99 3.90 -12.08
C ARG A 37 9.14 4.34 -10.65
N MET A 38 10.18 5.12 -10.41
CA MET A 38 10.44 5.79 -9.15
C MET A 38 10.26 7.30 -9.32
N THR A 39 9.64 7.94 -8.33
CA THR A 39 9.54 9.42 -8.27
C THR A 39 10.89 10.04 -7.92
N GLU A 40 11.05 11.34 -8.15
CA GLU A 40 12.24 12.08 -7.71
C GLU A 40 12.49 11.97 -6.18
N ASP A 41 11.42 11.84 -5.40
CA ASP A 41 11.49 11.63 -3.94
C ASP A 41 11.85 10.19 -3.51
N GLY A 42 12.18 9.29 -4.45
CA GLY A 42 12.55 7.89 -4.13
C GLY A 42 11.38 6.95 -3.82
N LEU A 43 10.16 7.27 -4.25
CA LEU A 43 8.97 6.42 -4.04
C LEU A 43 8.61 5.62 -5.29
N LEU A 44 8.16 4.39 -5.09
CA LEU A 44 7.62 3.56 -6.16
C LEU A 44 6.25 4.09 -6.61
N GLN A 45 6.08 4.28 -7.93
CA GLN A 45 4.80 4.68 -8.50
C GLN A 45 3.81 3.50 -8.52
N GLU A 46 2.52 3.81 -8.50
CA GLU A 46 1.44 2.81 -8.60
C GLU A 46 1.43 2.08 -9.95
N GLY A 47 0.59 1.06 -10.09
CA GLY A 47 0.39 0.36 -11.36
C GLY A 47 1.49 -0.65 -11.66
N VAL A 48 2.16 -1.13 -10.61
CA VAL A 48 3.33 -2.01 -10.69
C VAL A 48 3.01 -3.43 -10.20
N THR A 49 3.84 -4.39 -10.61
CA THR A 49 3.72 -5.79 -10.18
C THR A 49 5.11 -6.37 -9.97
N SER A 50 5.30 -7.11 -8.87
CA SER A 50 6.56 -7.80 -8.62
C SER A 50 6.84 -8.88 -9.66
N ILE A 51 8.11 -9.12 -9.94
CA ILE A 51 8.59 -10.30 -10.69
C ILE A 51 8.54 -11.51 -9.77
N ASP A 52 8.96 -11.33 -8.51
CA ASP A 52 8.92 -12.34 -7.47
C ASP A 52 7.49 -12.82 -7.20
N THR A 53 7.38 -14.13 -6.96
CA THR A 53 6.13 -14.79 -6.58
C THR A 53 6.29 -15.40 -5.20
N PHE A 54 5.20 -15.37 -4.42
CA PHE A 54 5.21 -15.78 -3.02
C PHE A 54 4.07 -16.76 -2.74
N GLY A 55 4.36 -17.80 -1.97
CA GLY A 55 3.37 -18.69 -1.36
C GLY A 55 2.75 -18.02 -0.15
N ASP A 56 2.97 -18.59 1.03
CA ASP A 56 2.63 -17.94 2.30
C ASP A 56 3.68 -16.87 2.63
N PHE A 57 3.24 -15.69 3.04
CA PHE A 57 4.14 -14.58 3.36
C PHE A 57 3.57 -13.63 4.42
N THR A 58 4.45 -12.81 4.98
CA THR A 58 4.10 -11.58 5.70
C THR A 58 4.59 -10.40 4.87
N LEU A 59 3.72 -9.43 4.60
CA LEU A 59 4.06 -8.24 3.81
C LEU A 59 4.01 -7.00 4.70
N HIS A 60 5.06 -6.19 4.62
CA HIS A 60 5.08 -4.81 5.11
C HIS A 60 5.07 -3.88 3.90
N LEU A 61 4.18 -2.89 3.90
CA LEU A 61 4.08 -1.89 2.85
C LEU A 61 3.68 -0.55 3.46
N GLU A 62 4.36 0.50 3.03
CA GLU A 62 4.00 1.89 3.30
C GLU A 62 3.55 2.54 2.00
N PHE A 63 2.48 3.33 2.05
CA PHE A 63 1.92 3.98 0.88
C PHE A 63 1.56 5.44 1.17
N ARG A 64 1.60 6.26 0.13
CA ARG A 64 1.26 7.68 0.18
C ARG A 64 0.16 7.96 -0.84
N LEU A 65 -1.03 8.31 -0.37
CA LEU A 65 -2.14 8.67 -1.24
C LEU A 65 -2.03 10.14 -1.68
N PRO A 66 -2.55 10.50 -2.87
CA PRO A 66 -2.59 11.89 -3.29
C PRO A 66 -3.58 12.69 -2.43
N TYR A 67 -3.22 13.93 -2.10
CA TYR A 67 -4.13 14.86 -1.43
C TYR A 67 -5.23 15.32 -2.39
N MET A 68 -6.46 14.84 -2.19
CA MET A 68 -7.62 15.09 -3.06
C MET A 68 -8.82 15.62 -2.27
N PRO A 69 -8.78 16.87 -1.77
CA PRO A 69 -9.80 17.39 -0.85
C PRO A 69 -11.20 17.53 -1.47
N GLU A 70 -11.29 17.72 -2.79
CA GLU A 70 -12.57 17.87 -3.51
C GLU A 70 -13.19 16.52 -3.91
N SER A 71 -12.42 15.43 -3.84
CA SER A 71 -12.89 14.07 -4.17
C SER A 71 -13.59 13.41 -2.98
N LYS A 72 -14.57 12.55 -3.26
CA LYS A 72 -15.34 11.82 -2.23
C LYS A 72 -15.41 10.33 -2.52
N GLY A 73 -15.58 9.52 -1.47
CA GLY A 73 -15.74 8.07 -1.55
C GLY A 73 -14.60 7.40 -2.32
N GLN A 74 -14.92 6.43 -3.18
CA GLN A 74 -13.95 5.68 -4.01
C GLN A 74 -13.14 6.52 -4.99
N ALA A 75 -13.45 7.81 -5.18
CA ALA A 75 -12.68 8.69 -6.05
C ALA A 75 -11.54 9.42 -5.31
N ARG A 76 -11.44 9.25 -3.98
CA ARG A 76 -10.49 9.98 -3.14
C ARG A 76 -9.26 9.11 -2.86
N GLY A 77 -8.26 9.18 -3.74
CA GLY A 77 -6.98 8.47 -3.56
C GLY A 77 -7.13 6.95 -3.52
N ASN A 78 -7.78 6.37 -4.53
CA ASN A 78 -8.05 4.93 -4.60
C ASN A 78 -6.91 4.16 -5.26
N SER A 79 -6.47 3.08 -4.61
CA SER A 79 -5.48 2.11 -5.09
C SER A 79 -5.72 0.76 -4.37
N GLY A 80 -4.89 -0.23 -4.65
CA GLY A 80 -5.00 -1.54 -4.01
C GLY A 80 -3.69 -2.34 -4.08
N CYS A 81 -3.43 -3.16 -3.06
CA CYS A 81 -2.38 -4.17 -3.10
C CYS A 81 -3.01 -5.54 -3.37
N TYR A 82 -2.69 -6.12 -4.52
CA TYR A 82 -3.22 -7.42 -4.93
C TYR A 82 -2.31 -8.55 -4.45
N LEU A 83 -2.72 -9.24 -3.39
CA LEU A 83 -2.02 -10.41 -2.87
C LEU A 83 -2.19 -11.59 -3.82
N GLN A 84 -1.06 -12.12 -4.30
CA GLN A 84 -0.99 -13.22 -5.29
C GLN A 84 -1.84 -12.96 -6.56
N GLY A 85 -2.08 -11.68 -6.91
CA GLY A 85 -2.92 -11.29 -8.04
C GLY A 85 -4.41 -11.65 -7.89
N ARG A 86 -4.89 -11.98 -6.68
CA ARG A 86 -6.26 -12.48 -6.44
C ARG A 86 -7.03 -11.64 -5.43
N TYR A 87 -6.40 -11.33 -4.30
CA TYR A 87 -7.07 -10.66 -3.19
C TYR A 87 -6.57 -9.23 -3.06
N GLU A 88 -7.44 -8.26 -3.35
CA GLU A 88 -7.13 -6.84 -3.21
C GLU A 88 -7.28 -6.41 -1.76
N VAL A 89 -6.18 -5.95 -1.16
CA VAL A 89 -6.20 -5.14 0.07
C VAL A 89 -6.36 -3.69 -0.36
N GLN A 90 -7.49 -3.10 0.00
CA GLN A 90 -7.88 -1.78 -0.46
C GLN A 90 -7.01 -0.67 0.15
N MET A 91 -6.60 0.28 -0.67
CA MET A 91 -5.98 1.54 -0.25
C MET A 91 -6.86 2.70 -0.66
N LEU A 92 -7.33 3.48 0.31
CA LEU A 92 -8.22 4.60 0.04
C LEU A 92 -8.01 5.68 1.08
N ASP A 93 -8.16 6.95 0.71
CA ASP A 93 -8.27 8.04 1.67
C ASP A 93 -9.68 7.98 2.29
N SER A 94 -9.84 7.05 3.23
CA SER A 94 -11.08 6.79 3.97
C SER A 94 -11.19 7.63 5.25
N PHE A 95 -10.39 8.68 5.40
CA PHE A 95 -10.50 9.58 6.55
C PHE A 95 -11.90 10.21 6.59
N GLY A 96 -12.64 9.92 7.66
CA GLY A 96 -14.02 10.38 7.86
C GLY A 96 -15.09 9.52 7.18
N LEU A 97 -14.74 8.38 6.58
CA LEU A 97 -15.69 7.40 6.02
C LEU A 97 -16.03 6.29 7.05
N GLU A 98 -17.04 5.48 6.73
CA GLU A 98 -17.70 4.54 7.66
C GLU A 98 -16.86 3.28 7.98
N GLY A 99 -15.78 3.01 7.24
CA GLY A 99 -14.90 1.85 7.41
C GLY A 99 -15.41 0.56 6.76
N LYS A 100 -16.06 0.65 5.59
CA LYS A 100 -16.59 -0.52 4.86
C LYS A 100 -15.50 -1.40 4.24
N ASP A 101 -15.90 -2.57 3.74
CA ASP A 101 -15.03 -3.57 3.09
C ASP A 101 -14.33 -3.08 1.82
N ASN A 102 -14.82 -1.99 1.23
CA ASN A 102 -14.23 -1.27 0.12
C ASN A 102 -13.41 -0.04 0.56
N GLU A 103 -13.10 0.10 1.85
CA GLU A 103 -12.29 1.19 2.40
C GLU A 103 -10.94 0.68 2.92
N CYS A 104 -10.04 1.60 3.30
CA CYS A 104 -8.63 1.27 3.58
C CYS A 104 -8.45 0.08 4.53
N GLY A 105 -7.70 -0.93 4.07
CA GLY A 105 -7.41 -2.16 4.81
C GLY A 105 -8.47 -3.26 4.69
N GLY A 106 -9.58 -3.03 3.99
CA GLY A 106 -10.52 -4.08 3.63
C GLY A 106 -9.93 -5.02 2.59
N ILE A 107 -10.24 -6.31 2.70
CA ILE A 107 -10.06 -7.24 1.57
C ILE A 107 -11.31 -7.08 0.72
N TYR A 108 -11.17 -6.46 -0.46
CA TYR A 108 -12.28 -6.01 -1.29
C TYR A 108 -13.33 -7.12 -1.47
N LYS A 109 -14.55 -6.88 -0.95
CA LYS A 109 -15.72 -7.79 -1.00
C LYS A 109 -15.57 -9.14 -0.29
N ALA A 110 -14.49 -9.37 0.46
CA ALA A 110 -14.25 -10.63 1.17
C ALA A 110 -14.16 -10.46 2.69
N ALA A 111 -13.58 -9.36 3.19
CA ALA A 111 -13.51 -9.07 4.62
C ALA A 111 -13.35 -7.57 4.88
N ALA A 112 -14.06 -7.04 5.87
CA ALA A 112 -13.86 -5.68 6.36
C ALA A 112 -12.48 -5.54 7.06
N PRO A 113 -11.86 -4.34 7.05
CA PRO A 113 -10.65 -4.10 7.82
C PRO A 113 -10.91 -4.37 9.31
N SER A 114 -9.99 -5.05 10.00
CA SER A 114 -10.05 -5.16 11.46
C SER A 114 -9.86 -3.81 12.16
N LEU A 115 -9.30 -2.82 11.46
CA LEU A 115 -9.14 -1.43 11.89
C LEU A 115 -9.03 -0.51 10.65
N ASN A 116 -9.89 0.51 10.52
CA ASN A 116 -9.72 1.57 9.52
C ASN A 116 -8.50 2.43 9.90
N MET A 117 -7.36 2.20 9.24
CA MET A 117 -6.06 2.81 9.57
C MET A 117 -5.71 4.04 8.72
N CYS A 118 -6.67 4.68 8.05
CA CYS A 118 -6.36 5.87 7.27
C CYS A 118 -5.88 7.01 8.18
N LEU A 119 -4.61 7.40 8.03
CA LEU A 119 -3.99 8.48 8.78
C LEU A 119 -4.30 9.83 8.11
N LEU A 120 -4.40 10.87 8.95
CA LEU A 120 -4.48 12.25 8.48
C LEU A 120 -3.12 12.63 7.87
N HIS A 121 -3.13 13.19 6.65
CA HIS A 121 -1.96 13.88 6.09
C HIS A 121 -1.62 15.16 6.88
#